data_AF-A0A931W1I8-F1
#
_entry.id   AF-A0A931W1I8-F1
#
_cell.length_a   1.000
_cell.length_b   1.000
_cell.length_c   1.000
_cell.angle_alpha   90.00
_cell.angle_beta   90.00
_cell.angle_gamma   90.00
#
_symmetry.space_group_name_H-M   'P 1'
#
loop_
_entity.id
_entity.type
_entity.pdbx_description
1 polymer ?
#
loop_
_entity_poly.entity_id
_entity_poly.type
_entity_poly.pdbx_seq_one_letter_code
_entity_poly.pdbx_strand_id
1 'polypeptide(L)'
;MAARDTDSLWVLLPTGQQSSGAWIDDTLKERVREKGLAGKIPLAGRFPRQRVEVIRDTDPAAINELFYRRGWTDGLPIIPPTLGRVEEMLRFTDLPRQAVIGELDPLKGQATVEKIAANAVMAGCRPEYLPILLAAVELLVDPQFNLRGVQTTDENVAPLLILNGPIARQLEINAGFGALGPGWQANATLGRALRLILNNIGGGWPGAVSFAGIGQPGRYTMCLAENELQSPWPPLHVELGHDPQTSTVTLMRAETAINVTGGLAEVASVMGSAASQFTLLHRGKVAVVLAPYVAQKLSAEGWGKAEVRRYLHAQGRVPAPALERSWLFSRVYGRKDWPDWVRQAAEHGSVPAVKDPEDITLIVAGGDIPIPQNVYFPSWGFPPCRLTREIQLPRNWESYKEAT
;
A
#
# COMPACT_ATOMS: atom_id res chain seq x y z
N MET A 1 22.39 -44.17 -5.64
CA MET A 1 21.41 -43.28 -6.30
C MET A 1 20.02 -43.73 -5.88
N ALA A 2 19.49 -43.17 -4.79
CA ALA A 2 18.09 -43.39 -4.43
C ALA A 2 17.21 -42.62 -5.43
N ALA A 3 16.19 -43.29 -5.97
CA ALA A 3 15.19 -42.66 -6.82
C ALA A 3 14.57 -41.49 -6.05
N ARG A 4 14.66 -40.27 -6.61
CA ARG A 4 13.87 -39.14 -6.12
C ARG A 4 12.43 -39.50 -6.43
N ASP A 5 11.67 -39.77 -5.39
CA ASP A 5 10.21 -39.85 -5.47
C ASP A 5 9.73 -38.57 -6.15
N THR A 6 8.91 -38.70 -7.19
CA THR A 6 8.51 -37.59 -8.05
C THR A 6 7.43 -36.77 -7.37
N ASP A 7 7.75 -36.12 -6.25
CA ASP A 7 6.84 -35.16 -5.64
C ASP A 7 6.62 -34.02 -6.63
N SER A 8 5.37 -33.89 -7.09
CA SER A 8 4.94 -32.82 -8.00
C SER A 8 4.13 -31.80 -7.22
N LEU A 9 4.39 -30.52 -7.47
CA LEU A 9 3.69 -29.41 -6.85
C LEU A 9 2.53 -28.94 -7.72
N TRP A 10 1.32 -28.94 -7.18
CA TRP A 10 0.13 -28.42 -7.87
C TRP A 10 -0.11 -26.98 -7.43
N VAL A 11 0.22 -26.02 -8.30
CA VAL A 11 0.15 -24.59 -7.99
C VAL A 11 -0.95 -23.89 -8.75
N LEU A 12 -1.66 -22.98 -8.09
CA LEU A 12 -2.52 -22.02 -8.75
C LEU A 12 -1.68 -20.97 -9.44
N LEU A 13 -2.04 -20.63 -10.68
CA LEU A 13 -1.36 -19.55 -11.39
C LEU A 13 -1.68 -18.20 -10.71
N PRO A 14 -0.68 -17.38 -10.35
CA PRO A 14 -0.94 -16.12 -9.67
C PRO A 14 -1.31 -14.97 -10.62
N THR A 15 -1.00 -15.13 -11.91
CA THR A 15 -1.27 -14.13 -12.95
C THR A 15 -2.77 -13.97 -13.23
N GLY A 16 -3.18 -12.73 -13.50
CA GLY A 16 -4.56 -12.36 -13.81
C GLY A 16 -4.95 -12.63 -15.26
N GLN A 17 -6.26 -12.56 -15.51
CA GLN A 17 -6.87 -12.55 -16.83
C GLN A 17 -7.81 -11.35 -16.93
N GLN A 18 -7.91 -10.77 -18.12
CA GLN A 18 -8.96 -9.81 -18.43
C GLN A 18 -10.32 -10.51 -18.53
N SER A 19 -11.42 -9.75 -18.49
CA SER A 19 -12.77 -10.26 -18.75
C SER A 19 -12.94 -10.89 -20.15
N SER A 20 -12.07 -10.55 -21.10
CA SER A 20 -11.97 -11.19 -22.42
C SER A 20 -11.34 -12.60 -22.39
N GLY A 21 -10.74 -13.00 -21.27
CA GLY A 21 -9.94 -14.21 -21.11
C GLY A 21 -8.45 -14.05 -21.46
N ALA A 22 -8.03 -12.90 -21.99
CA ALA A 22 -6.63 -12.61 -22.29
C ALA A 22 -5.77 -12.59 -21.02
N TRP A 23 -4.58 -13.20 -21.07
CA TRP A 23 -3.68 -13.26 -19.93
C TRP A 23 -2.84 -11.99 -19.83
N ILE A 24 -2.71 -11.50 -18.60
CA ILE A 24 -1.90 -10.32 -18.27
C ILE A 24 -0.43 -10.55 -18.67
N ASP A 25 0.06 -11.78 -18.49
CA ASP A 25 1.39 -12.23 -18.91
C ASP A 25 1.69 -12.17 -20.42
N ASP A 26 0.66 -12.19 -21.28
CA ASP A 26 0.91 -12.05 -22.72
C ASP A 26 1.41 -10.64 -23.04
N THR A 27 0.87 -9.62 -22.38
CA THR A 27 1.40 -8.25 -22.43
C THR A 27 2.78 -8.16 -21.78
N LEU A 28 3.03 -8.85 -20.66
CA LEU A 28 4.37 -8.88 -20.05
C LEU A 28 5.41 -9.40 -21.04
N LYS A 29 5.12 -10.50 -21.74
CA LYS A 29 6.02 -11.08 -22.76
C LYS A 29 6.36 -10.07 -23.86
N GLU A 30 5.38 -9.30 -24.33
CA GLU A 30 5.60 -8.25 -25.32
C GLU A 30 6.49 -7.14 -24.78
N ARG A 31 6.19 -6.62 -23.58
CA ARG A 31 6.98 -5.56 -22.93
C ARG A 31 8.41 -6.00 -22.64
N VAL A 32 8.61 -7.25 -22.25
CA VAL A 32 9.95 -7.83 -22.02
C VAL A 32 10.81 -7.75 -23.27
N ARG A 33 10.24 -8.04 -24.44
CA ARG A 33 10.93 -7.92 -25.73
C ARG A 33 11.21 -6.45 -26.08
N GLU A 34 10.21 -5.58 -25.94
CA GLU A 34 10.33 -4.16 -26.27
C GLU A 34 11.35 -3.42 -25.40
N LYS A 35 11.45 -3.79 -24.12
CA LYS A 35 12.29 -3.12 -23.13
C LYS A 35 13.64 -3.81 -22.90
N GLY A 36 13.95 -4.87 -23.66
CA GLY A 36 15.22 -5.60 -23.54
C GLY A 36 15.38 -6.36 -22.21
N LEU A 37 14.27 -6.78 -21.57
CA LEU A 37 14.28 -7.44 -20.26
C LEU A 37 14.43 -8.96 -20.33
N ALA A 38 14.66 -9.53 -21.51
CA ALA A 38 14.72 -10.98 -21.73
C ALA A 38 15.83 -11.67 -20.91
N GLY A 39 16.94 -10.97 -20.62
CA GLY A 39 17.99 -11.51 -19.75
C GLY A 39 17.55 -11.67 -18.28
N LYS A 40 16.64 -10.79 -17.81
CA LYS A 40 16.13 -10.81 -16.44
C LYS A 40 15.01 -11.85 -16.29
N ILE A 41 13.99 -11.78 -17.13
CA ILE A 41 12.78 -12.63 -17.06
C ILE A 41 12.50 -13.38 -18.38
N PRO A 42 13.38 -14.32 -18.77
CA PRO A 42 13.31 -15.03 -20.05
C PRO A 42 12.08 -15.94 -20.21
N LEU A 43 11.36 -16.23 -19.11
CA LEU A 43 10.21 -17.12 -19.11
C LEU A 43 8.88 -16.36 -19.07
N ALA A 44 8.88 -15.04 -19.20
CA ALA A 44 7.65 -14.24 -19.32
C ALA A 44 6.70 -14.82 -20.38
N GLY A 45 5.44 -15.06 -20.01
CA GLY A 45 4.42 -15.66 -20.89
C GLY A 45 4.55 -17.17 -21.13
N ARG A 46 5.51 -17.86 -20.48
CA ARG A 46 5.70 -19.33 -20.56
C ARG A 46 5.07 -20.06 -19.38
N PHE A 47 3.79 -20.40 -19.53
CA PHE A 47 2.99 -21.10 -18.52
C PHE A 47 1.81 -21.82 -19.23
N PRO A 48 1.11 -22.76 -18.57
CA PRO A 48 0.16 -23.65 -19.25
C PRO A 48 -1.22 -23.03 -19.58
N ARG A 49 -1.45 -21.73 -19.35
CA ARG A 49 -2.72 -21.01 -19.66
C ARG A 49 -3.98 -21.69 -19.12
N GLN A 50 -3.86 -22.26 -17.93
CA GLN A 50 -4.92 -22.97 -17.22
C GLN A 50 -4.91 -22.55 -15.76
N ARG A 51 -5.92 -22.96 -14.98
CA ARG A 51 -6.02 -22.59 -13.56
C ARG A 51 -4.82 -23.08 -12.73
N VAL A 52 -4.35 -24.31 -12.99
CA VAL A 52 -3.37 -25.02 -12.16
C VAL A 52 -2.19 -25.50 -12.99
N GLU A 53 -0.97 -25.34 -12.49
CA GLU A 53 0.23 -25.93 -13.09
C GLU A 53 0.80 -27.03 -12.20
N VAL A 54 1.24 -28.12 -12.81
CA VAL A 54 1.95 -29.20 -12.13
C VAL A 54 3.45 -29.01 -12.37
N ILE A 55 4.17 -28.61 -11.33
CA ILE A 55 5.61 -28.43 -11.35
C ILE A 55 6.25 -29.71 -10.82
N ARG A 56 7.04 -30.38 -11.65
CA ARG A 56 7.67 -31.67 -11.30
C ARG A 56 8.92 -31.53 -10.43
N ASP A 57 9.47 -30.33 -10.36
CA ASP A 57 10.60 -30.02 -9.48
C ASP A 57 10.07 -29.38 -8.20
N THR A 58 10.24 -30.07 -7.08
CA THR A 58 9.80 -29.61 -5.76
C THR A 58 10.91 -28.94 -4.96
N ASP A 59 12.11 -28.79 -5.53
CA ASP A 59 13.16 -28.01 -4.89
C ASP A 59 12.71 -26.54 -4.72
N PRO A 60 12.69 -26.00 -3.47
CA PRO A 60 12.26 -24.63 -3.25
C PRO A 60 13.05 -23.59 -4.02
N ALA A 61 14.35 -23.81 -4.24
CA ALA A 61 15.18 -22.87 -5.00
C ALA A 61 14.81 -22.89 -6.50
N ALA A 62 14.63 -24.06 -7.09
CA ALA A 62 14.17 -24.21 -8.47
C ALA A 62 12.77 -23.57 -8.70
N ILE A 63 11.83 -23.75 -7.77
CA ILE A 63 10.50 -23.12 -7.86
C ILE A 63 10.60 -21.60 -7.79
N ASN A 64 11.40 -21.08 -6.86
CA ASN A 64 11.60 -19.64 -6.72
C ASN A 64 12.24 -19.03 -7.97
N GLU A 65 13.26 -19.67 -8.52
CA GLU A 65 13.90 -19.24 -9.77
C GLU A 65 12.91 -19.28 -10.94
N LEU A 66 12.07 -20.32 -11.05
CA LEU A 66 11.04 -20.41 -12.08
C LEU A 66 10.06 -19.22 -12.00
N PHE A 67 9.52 -18.93 -10.82
CA PHE A 67 8.57 -17.84 -10.62
C PHE A 67 9.23 -16.47 -10.86
N TYR A 68 10.46 -16.28 -10.39
CA TYR A 68 11.23 -15.06 -10.63
C TYR A 68 11.47 -14.83 -12.13
N ARG A 69 11.93 -15.86 -12.86
CA ARG A 69 12.21 -15.81 -14.30
C ARG A 69 10.97 -15.63 -15.17
N ARG A 70 9.77 -15.93 -14.64
CA ARG A 70 8.48 -15.60 -15.26
C ARG A 70 8.01 -14.17 -15.02
N GLY A 71 8.62 -13.47 -14.06
CA GLY A 71 8.20 -12.13 -13.64
C GLY A 71 7.03 -12.14 -12.66
N TRP A 72 6.80 -13.25 -11.95
CA TRP A 72 5.70 -13.39 -10.98
C TRP A 72 6.05 -13.00 -9.55
N THR A 73 7.32 -12.67 -9.29
CA THR A 73 7.78 -12.22 -7.96
C THR A 73 8.20 -10.76 -7.99
N ASP A 74 8.35 -10.20 -6.80
CA ASP A 74 8.91 -8.88 -6.55
C ASP A 74 10.45 -8.90 -6.45
N GLY A 75 11.09 -10.03 -6.78
CA GLY A 75 12.53 -10.24 -6.60
C GLY A 75 12.90 -10.90 -5.27
N LEU A 76 11.94 -11.07 -4.36
CA LEU A 76 12.10 -11.86 -3.13
C LEU A 76 11.55 -13.29 -3.33
N PRO A 77 12.02 -14.27 -2.54
CA PRO A 77 11.45 -15.61 -2.54
C PRO A 77 9.96 -15.63 -2.15
N ILE A 78 9.21 -16.59 -2.67
CA ILE A 78 7.78 -16.78 -2.44
C ILE A 78 7.50 -18.10 -1.73
N ILE A 79 6.33 -18.19 -1.10
CA ILE A 79 5.72 -19.48 -0.74
C ILE A 79 4.88 -19.95 -1.92
N PRO A 80 5.12 -21.13 -2.51
CA PRO A 80 4.37 -21.57 -3.67
C PRO A 80 2.86 -21.67 -3.37
N PRO A 81 1.99 -21.08 -4.22
CA PRO A 81 0.54 -21.05 -4.01
C PRO A 81 -0.09 -22.39 -4.37
N THR A 82 0.18 -23.40 -3.55
CA THR A 82 -0.38 -24.74 -3.75
C THR A 82 -1.89 -24.75 -3.56
N LEU A 83 -2.57 -25.73 -4.16
CA LEU A 83 -4.03 -25.89 -4.01
C LEU A 83 -4.47 -25.91 -2.54
N GLY A 84 -3.76 -26.66 -1.69
CA GLY A 84 -4.07 -26.74 -0.26
C GLY A 84 -3.93 -25.40 0.46
N ARG A 85 -2.82 -24.68 0.27
CA ARG A 85 -2.60 -23.37 0.91
C ARG A 85 -3.61 -22.32 0.46
N VAL A 86 -3.97 -22.32 -0.82
CA VAL A 86 -5.00 -21.39 -1.28
C VAL A 86 -6.37 -21.78 -0.73
N GLU A 87 -6.69 -23.07 -0.65
CA GLU A 87 -7.95 -23.51 -0.02
C GLU A 87 -8.02 -23.12 1.47
N GLU A 88 -6.91 -23.19 2.20
CA GLU A 88 -6.82 -22.69 3.58
C GLU A 88 -7.13 -21.19 3.67
N MET A 89 -6.57 -20.38 2.77
CA MET A 89 -6.87 -18.94 2.69
C MET A 89 -8.35 -18.69 2.43
N LEU A 90 -8.93 -19.44 1.49
CA LEU A 90 -10.33 -19.27 1.08
C LEU A 90 -11.34 -19.56 2.20
N ARG A 91 -10.94 -20.24 3.28
CA ARG A 91 -11.79 -20.44 4.48
C ARG A 91 -12.08 -19.13 5.22
N PHE A 92 -11.27 -18.10 5.02
CA PHE A 92 -11.39 -16.82 5.70
C PHE A 92 -12.22 -15.79 4.93
N THR A 93 -13.15 -16.24 4.09
CA THR A 93 -14.13 -15.38 3.42
C THR A 93 -15.40 -16.17 3.09
N ASP A 94 -16.55 -15.49 3.15
CA ASP A 94 -17.83 -16.05 2.67
C ASP A 94 -18.04 -15.84 1.17
N LEU A 95 -17.15 -15.11 0.49
CA LEU A 95 -17.25 -14.87 -0.94
C LEU A 95 -16.84 -16.12 -1.73
N PRO A 96 -17.52 -16.43 -2.85
CA PRO A 96 -17.13 -17.55 -3.69
C PRO A 96 -15.77 -17.27 -4.33
N ARG A 97 -14.95 -18.32 -4.53
CA ARG A 97 -13.59 -18.22 -5.07
C ARG A 97 -13.47 -17.44 -6.39
N GLN A 98 -14.52 -17.45 -7.22
CA GLN A 98 -14.59 -16.77 -8.51
C GLN A 98 -15.24 -15.38 -8.47
N ALA A 99 -15.68 -14.89 -7.30
CA ALA A 99 -16.13 -13.52 -7.17
C ALA A 99 -15.00 -12.57 -7.59
N VAL A 100 -15.30 -11.66 -8.50
CA VAL A 100 -14.40 -10.60 -8.94
C VAL A 100 -14.60 -9.41 -8.03
N ILE A 101 -13.56 -9.04 -7.26
CA ILE A 101 -13.58 -7.86 -6.40
C ILE A 101 -13.47 -6.58 -7.25
N GLY A 102 -12.72 -6.65 -8.34
CA GLY A 102 -12.68 -5.61 -9.37
C GLY A 102 -11.62 -5.88 -10.44
N GLU A 103 -11.47 -4.95 -11.38
CA GLU A 103 -10.47 -5.00 -12.44
C GLU A 103 -9.30 -4.07 -12.13
N LEU A 104 -8.10 -4.62 -11.98
CA LEU A 104 -6.93 -3.85 -11.62
C LEU A 104 -6.29 -3.23 -12.87
N ASP A 105 -6.21 -1.90 -12.89
CA ASP A 105 -5.42 -1.15 -13.86
C ASP A 105 -3.92 -1.52 -13.80
N PRO A 106 -3.12 -1.16 -14.81
CA PRO A 106 -3.54 -0.61 -16.10
C PRO A 106 -4.08 -1.66 -17.08
N LEU A 107 -3.78 -2.95 -16.86
CA LEU A 107 -4.13 -4.01 -17.81
C LEU A 107 -5.51 -4.63 -17.58
N LYS A 108 -6.27 -4.15 -16.59
CA LYS A 108 -7.65 -4.58 -16.30
C LYS A 108 -7.77 -6.08 -16.01
N GLY A 109 -6.81 -6.64 -15.28
CA GLY A 109 -6.90 -8.03 -14.82
C GLY A 109 -7.95 -8.17 -13.73
N GLN A 110 -8.75 -9.24 -13.80
CA GLN A 110 -9.78 -9.54 -12.83
C GLN A 110 -9.16 -10.05 -11.52
N ALA A 111 -9.32 -9.28 -10.45
CA ALA A 111 -8.92 -9.67 -9.11
C ALA A 111 -10.01 -10.54 -8.48
N THR A 112 -10.01 -11.83 -8.82
CA THR A 112 -10.88 -12.80 -8.14
C THR A 112 -10.37 -13.12 -6.74
N VAL A 113 -11.25 -13.55 -5.86
CA VAL A 113 -10.90 -14.00 -4.50
C VAL A 113 -9.78 -15.06 -4.55
N GLU A 114 -9.85 -16.05 -5.45
CA GLU A 114 -8.82 -17.08 -5.62
C GLU A 114 -7.46 -16.51 -6.06
N LYS A 115 -7.45 -15.51 -6.94
CA LYS A 115 -6.20 -14.88 -7.40
C LYS A 115 -5.58 -13.99 -6.33
N ILE A 116 -6.41 -13.29 -5.56
CA ILE A 116 -5.96 -12.53 -4.39
C ILE A 116 -5.34 -13.49 -3.37
N ALA A 117 -6.02 -14.60 -3.05
CA ALA A 117 -5.51 -15.62 -2.13
C ALA A 117 -4.20 -16.25 -2.62
N ALA A 118 -4.06 -16.58 -3.91
CA ALA A 118 -2.81 -17.11 -4.46
C ALA A 118 -1.63 -16.13 -4.29
N ASN A 119 -1.84 -14.84 -4.54
CA ASN A 119 -0.80 -13.82 -4.33
C ASN A 119 -0.52 -13.57 -2.84
N ALA A 120 -1.53 -13.70 -1.97
CA ALA A 120 -1.35 -13.64 -0.52
C ALA A 120 -0.49 -14.79 0.01
N VAL A 121 -0.74 -16.02 -0.46
CA VAL A 121 0.12 -17.18 -0.15
C VAL A 121 1.55 -16.90 -0.60
N MET A 122 1.76 -16.43 -1.84
CA MET A 122 3.09 -16.08 -2.34
C MET A 122 3.85 -15.09 -1.47
N ALA A 123 3.15 -14.11 -0.90
CA ALA A 123 3.74 -13.13 0.00
C ALA A 123 4.11 -13.70 1.38
N GLY A 124 3.57 -14.88 1.74
CA GLY A 124 3.72 -15.49 3.07
C GLY A 124 2.68 -15.02 4.08
N CYS A 125 1.53 -14.49 3.62
CA CYS A 125 0.42 -14.15 4.51
C CYS A 125 -0.10 -15.38 5.25
N ARG A 126 -0.63 -15.16 6.46
CA ARG A 126 -1.48 -16.16 7.10
C ARG A 126 -2.91 -16.09 6.52
N PRO A 127 -3.69 -17.18 6.59
CA PRO A 127 -5.05 -17.21 6.07
C PRO A 127 -5.96 -16.08 6.59
N GLU A 128 -5.82 -15.73 7.87
CA GLU A 128 -6.63 -14.72 8.55
C GLU A 128 -6.48 -13.31 7.96
N TYR A 129 -5.45 -13.09 7.13
CA TYR A 129 -5.19 -11.80 6.50
C TYR A 129 -6.03 -11.57 5.23
N LEU A 130 -6.67 -12.62 4.69
CA LEU A 130 -7.43 -12.51 3.44
C LEU A 130 -8.53 -11.43 3.46
N PRO A 131 -9.38 -11.32 4.50
CA PRO A 131 -10.38 -10.25 4.61
C PRO A 131 -9.82 -8.83 4.40
N ILE A 132 -8.63 -8.57 4.95
CA ILE A 132 -7.95 -7.28 4.84
C ILE A 132 -7.56 -7.01 3.38
N LEU A 133 -7.01 -8.02 2.71
CA LEU A 133 -6.60 -7.90 1.31
C LEU A 133 -7.79 -7.71 0.38
N LEU A 134 -8.92 -8.37 0.65
CA LEU A 134 -10.16 -8.16 -0.12
C LEU A 134 -10.64 -6.71 0.01
N ALA A 135 -10.73 -6.19 1.24
CA ALA A 135 -11.11 -4.79 1.47
C ALA A 135 -10.10 -3.80 0.87
N ALA A 136 -8.80 -4.09 0.94
CA ALA A 136 -7.77 -3.27 0.30
C ALA A 136 -7.90 -3.26 -1.23
N VAL A 137 -8.23 -4.40 -1.86
CA VAL A 137 -8.45 -4.48 -3.31
C VAL A 137 -9.70 -3.71 -3.73
N GLU A 138 -10.78 -3.74 -2.94
CA GLU A 138 -11.96 -2.87 -3.18
C GLU A 138 -11.56 -1.38 -3.21
N LEU A 139 -10.70 -0.96 -2.28
CA LEU A 139 -10.19 0.42 -2.25
C LEU A 139 -9.25 0.74 -3.43
N LEU A 140 -8.47 -0.23 -3.91
CA LEU A 140 -7.60 -0.03 -5.07
C LEU A 140 -8.39 0.22 -6.36
N VAL A 141 -9.55 -0.41 -6.53
CA VAL A 141 -10.39 -0.25 -7.74
C VAL A 141 -11.33 0.94 -7.66
N ASP A 142 -11.38 1.63 -6.51
CA ASP A 142 -12.09 2.89 -6.39
C ASP A 142 -11.47 3.93 -7.35
N PRO A 143 -12.27 4.61 -8.19
CA PRO A 143 -11.77 5.63 -9.11
C PRO A 143 -10.98 6.76 -8.42
N GLN A 144 -11.29 7.10 -7.17
CA GLN A 144 -10.58 8.11 -6.39
C GLN A 144 -9.15 7.68 -6.03
N PHE A 145 -8.88 6.37 -5.94
CA PHE A 145 -7.52 5.88 -5.74
C PHE A 145 -6.64 6.14 -6.97
N ASN A 146 -7.23 6.14 -8.17
CA ASN A 146 -6.52 6.32 -9.44
C ASN A 146 -5.35 5.32 -9.59
N LEU A 147 -5.70 4.04 -9.55
CA LEU A 147 -4.72 2.95 -9.61
C LEU A 147 -3.86 2.98 -10.87
N ARG A 148 -4.46 3.37 -12.02
CA ARG A 148 -3.73 3.54 -13.28
C ARG A 148 -2.56 4.51 -13.09
N GLY A 149 -2.84 5.71 -12.58
CA GLY A 149 -1.80 6.71 -12.31
C GLY A 149 -0.74 6.19 -11.34
N VAL A 150 -1.14 5.55 -10.24
CA VAL A 150 -0.20 4.99 -9.25
C VAL A 150 0.74 3.93 -9.83
N GLN A 151 0.26 3.12 -10.77
CA GLN A 151 1.06 2.05 -11.35
C GLN A 151 1.89 2.48 -12.55
N THR A 152 1.45 3.48 -13.32
CA THR A 152 2.17 3.92 -14.54
C THR A 152 2.97 5.21 -14.35
N THR A 153 2.92 5.83 -13.17
CA THR A 153 3.67 7.06 -12.90
C THR A 153 5.19 6.82 -12.92
N ASP A 154 5.92 7.87 -13.33
CA ASP A 154 7.38 7.98 -13.21
C ASP A 154 7.81 8.42 -11.79
N GLU A 155 6.85 8.77 -10.94
CA GLU A 155 7.08 9.16 -9.55
C GLU A 155 7.14 7.96 -8.59
N ASN A 156 7.73 8.19 -7.43
CA ASN A 156 7.85 7.17 -6.39
C ASN A 156 6.56 7.15 -5.58
N VAL A 157 5.70 6.15 -5.79
CA VAL A 157 4.42 6.03 -5.06
C VAL A 157 4.16 4.58 -4.66
N ALA A 158 3.65 4.38 -3.45
CA ALA A 158 3.09 3.11 -3.01
C ALA A 158 1.79 3.30 -2.20
N PRO A 159 0.88 2.31 -2.22
CA PRO A 159 -0.25 2.28 -1.30
C PRO A 159 0.25 2.17 0.15
N LEU A 160 -0.17 3.11 1.00
CA LEU A 160 0.01 3.05 2.46
C LEU A 160 -1.25 2.42 3.05
N LEU A 161 -1.10 1.28 3.73
CA LEU A 161 -2.18 0.60 4.45
C LEU A 161 -2.13 1.00 5.91
N ILE A 162 -3.22 1.60 6.41
CA ILE A 162 -3.40 1.92 7.84
C ILE A 162 -4.56 1.07 8.36
N LEU A 163 -4.28 0.23 9.35
CA LEU A 163 -5.25 -0.68 9.95
C LEU A 163 -5.74 -0.14 11.29
N ASN A 164 -7.03 -0.34 11.53
CA ASN A 164 -7.74 0.17 12.68
C ASN A 164 -8.73 -0.85 13.23
N GLY A 165 -9.08 -0.71 14.50
CA GLY A 165 -10.06 -1.53 15.20
C GLY A 165 -9.54 -2.87 15.72
N PRO A 166 -10.43 -3.72 16.26
CA PRO A 166 -10.06 -4.96 16.95
C PRO A 166 -9.17 -5.92 16.17
N ILE A 167 -9.28 -5.96 14.83
CA ILE A 167 -8.50 -6.87 13.97
C ILE A 167 -7.00 -6.65 14.11
N ALA A 168 -6.55 -5.42 14.37
CA ALA A 168 -5.14 -5.11 14.48
C ALA A 168 -4.50 -5.89 15.64
N ARG A 169 -5.19 -5.98 16.78
CA ARG A 169 -4.73 -6.77 17.94
C ARG A 169 -4.91 -8.26 17.73
N GLN A 170 -6.05 -8.68 17.17
CA GLN A 170 -6.35 -10.10 16.92
C GLN A 170 -5.33 -10.76 15.98
N LEU A 171 -4.80 -9.99 15.03
CA LEU A 171 -3.87 -10.49 14.02
C LEU A 171 -2.44 -10.01 14.21
N GLU A 172 -2.14 -9.41 15.37
CA GLU A 172 -0.80 -8.92 15.71
C GLU A 172 -0.22 -7.97 14.64
N ILE A 173 -1.09 -7.12 14.08
CA ILE A 173 -0.70 -6.06 13.16
C ILE A 173 -0.04 -4.97 14.01
N ASN A 174 1.25 -4.76 13.78
CA ASN A 174 2.05 -3.93 14.63
C ASN A 174 1.72 -2.45 14.46
N ALA A 175 1.51 -1.80 15.60
CA ALA A 175 1.41 -0.35 15.75
C ALA A 175 2.52 0.24 16.64
N GLY A 176 3.37 -0.60 17.24
CA GLY A 176 4.36 -0.23 18.24
C GLY A 176 5.77 -0.07 17.67
N PHE A 177 6.77 -0.55 18.41
CA PHE A 177 8.18 -0.52 17.99
C PHE A 177 8.36 -1.14 16.60
N GLY A 178 8.98 -0.38 15.70
CA GLY A 178 9.21 -0.83 14.33
C GLY A 178 7.92 -1.03 13.51
N ALA A 179 6.87 -0.24 13.73
CA ALA A 179 5.58 -0.35 13.01
C ALA A 179 5.70 -0.43 11.47
N LEU A 180 6.71 0.23 10.89
CA LEU A 180 7.02 0.20 9.45
C LEU A 180 8.30 -0.59 9.12
N GLY A 181 8.88 -1.25 10.13
CA GLY A 181 10.12 -1.99 10.05
C GLY A 181 9.90 -3.51 9.92
N PRO A 182 10.99 -4.28 9.88
CA PRO A 182 10.93 -5.74 9.86
C PRO A 182 10.51 -6.33 11.21
N GLY A 183 10.25 -7.64 11.24
CA GLY A 183 10.00 -8.41 12.46
C GLY A 183 8.53 -8.74 12.73
N TRP A 184 7.60 -8.12 11.99
CA TRP A 184 6.16 -8.35 12.13
C TRP A 184 5.58 -8.92 10.84
N GLN A 185 5.16 -10.20 10.87
CA GLN A 185 4.69 -10.92 9.68
C GLN A 185 3.48 -10.24 9.05
N ALA A 186 2.50 -9.80 9.84
CA ALA A 186 1.29 -9.16 9.33
C ALA A 186 1.63 -7.93 8.46
N ASN A 187 2.37 -6.96 9.03
CA ASN A 187 2.76 -5.73 8.33
C ASN A 187 3.54 -6.02 7.05
N ALA A 188 4.57 -6.88 7.15
CA ALA A 188 5.44 -7.19 6.01
C ALA A 188 4.67 -7.90 4.88
N THR A 189 3.87 -8.91 5.24
CA THR A 189 3.22 -9.77 4.23
C THR A 189 1.97 -9.12 3.64
N LEU A 190 1.19 -8.32 4.39
CA LEU A 190 0.06 -7.56 3.86
C LEU A 190 0.51 -6.56 2.79
N GLY A 191 1.53 -5.75 3.09
CA GLY A 191 2.09 -4.80 2.13
C GLY A 191 2.65 -5.50 0.89
N ARG A 192 3.37 -6.62 1.10
CA ARG A 192 3.95 -7.41 0.02
C ARG A 192 2.90 -8.11 -0.85
N ALA A 193 1.86 -8.68 -0.24
CA ALA A 193 0.75 -9.30 -0.96
C ALA A 193 0.07 -8.30 -1.88
N LEU A 194 -0.17 -7.07 -1.41
CA LEU A 194 -0.72 -6.02 -2.25
C LEU A 194 0.20 -5.72 -3.45
N ARG A 195 1.52 -5.68 -3.25
CA ARG A 195 2.48 -5.52 -4.37
C ARG A 195 2.39 -6.67 -5.38
N LEU A 196 2.33 -7.92 -4.92
CA LEU A 196 2.21 -9.07 -5.82
C LEU A 196 0.88 -9.05 -6.58
N ILE A 197 -0.23 -8.68 -5.93
CA ILE A 197 -1.54 -8.49 -6.58
C ILE A 197 -1.45 -7.43 -7.68
N LEU A 198 -0.87 -6.26 -7.40
CA LEU A 198 -0.68 -5.19 -8.38
C LEU A 198 0.16 -5.65 -9.59
N ASN A 199 1.23 -6.39 -9.35
CA ASN A 199 2.10 -6.90 -10.41
C ASN A 199 1.42 -7.99 -11.24
N ASN A 200 0.99 -9.08 -10.58
CA ASN A 200 0.55 -10.30 -11.25
C ASN A 200 -0.85 -10.19 -11.84
N ILE A 201 -1.73 -9.39 -11.24
CA ILE A 201 -3.11 -9.20 -11.72
C ILE A 201 -3.24 -7.87 -12.47
N GLY A 202 -2.74 -6.77 -11.90
CA GLY A 202 -2.85 -5.44 -12.53
C GLY A 202 -1.87 -5.18 -13.68
N GLY A 203 -0.72 -5.86 -13.67
CA GLY A 203 0.36 -5.67 -14.63
C GLY A 203 1.34 -4.55 -14.27
N GLY A 204 1.47 -4.19 -12.98
CA GLY A 204 2.33 -3.11 -12.48
C GLY A 204 3.84 -3.35 -12.49
N TRP A 205 4.38 -4.15 -13.42
CA TRP A 205 5.77 -4.62 -13.36
C TRP A 205 6.80 -3.49 -13.58
N PRO A 206 7.84 -3.37 -12.73
CA PRO A 206 8.91 -2.37 -12.89
C PRO A 206 9.64 -2.49 -14.24
N GLY A 207 9.78 -1.37 -14.95
CA GLY A 207 10.48 -1.27 -16.22
C GLY A 207 9.72 -1.83 -17.44
N ALA A 208 8.67 -2.62 -17.24
CA ALA A 208 7.79 -3.10 -18.30
C ALA A 208 6.53 -2.21 -18.44
N VAL A 209 5.93 -1.83 -17.30
CA VAL A 209 4.70 -1.01 -17.24
C VAL A 209 4.81 0.09 -16.18
N SER A 210 5.40 -0.20 -15.02
CA SER A 210 5.69 0.79 -13.98
C SER A 210 7.04 1.46 -14.25
N PHE A 211 7.05 2.79 -14.42
CA PHE A 211 8.24 3.55 -14.80
C PHE A 211 8.76 4.52 -13.71
N ALA A 212 8.33 4.33 -12.46
CA ALA A 212 8.91 5.03 -11.30
C ALA A 212 10.44 5.14 -11.42
N GLY A 213 10.95 6.36 -11.54
CA GLY A 213 12.32 6.61 -12.01
C GLY A 213 13.39 6.07 -11.06
N ILE A 214 13.14 6.11 -9.75
CA ILE A 214 14.01 5.51 -8.72
C ILE A 214 13.28 4.39 -7.97
N GLY A 215 12.01 4.61 -7.61
CA GLY A 215 11.26 3.78 -6.68
C GLY A 215 11.49 4.16 -5.21
N GLN A 216 10.92 3.37 -4.29
CA GLN A 216 11.09 3.53 -2.84
C GLN A 216 10.84 2.20 -2.10
N PRO A 217 11.50 1.93 -0.95
CA PRO A 217 11.42 0.63 -0.26
C PRO A 217 10.02 0.18 0.16
N GLY A 218 9.13 1.13 0.47
CA GLY A 218 7.72 0.89 0.79
C GLY A 218 6.90 0.29 -0.36
N ARG A 219 7.46 0.21 -1.58
CA ARG A 219 6.86 -0.61 -2.64
C ARG A 219 6.89 -2.11 -2.34
N TYR A 220 7.76 -2.59 -1.44
CA TYR A 220 7.72 -3.97 -0.95
C TYR A 220 6.77 -4.12 0.23
N THR A 221 6.80 -3.19 1.18
CA THR A 221 6.01 -3.26 2.42
C THR A 221 5.72 -1.85 2.94
N MET A 222 4.45 -1.47 3.00
CA MET A 222 4.03 -0.18 3.59
C MET A 222 2.66 -0.33 4.25
N CYS A 223 2.67 -1.00 5.39
CA CYS A 223 1.49 -1.35 6.16
C CYS A 223 1.79 -1.19 7.66
N LEU A 224 0.87 -0.57 8.39
CA LEU A 224 0.91 -0.47 9.84
C LEU A 224 -0.49 -0.41 10.44
N ALA A 225 -0.62 -0.66 11.73
CA ALA A 225 -1.81 -0.32 12.49
C ALA A 225 -1.62 1.03 13.23
N GLU A 226 -2.72 1.72 13.51
CA GLU A 226 -2.72 2.82 14.49
C GLU A 226 -2.62 2.25 15.91
N ASN A 227 -1.84 2.90 16.76
CA ASN A 227 -1.63 2.50 18.14
C ASN A 227 -2.76 3.06 19.02
N GLU A 228 -3.94 2.49 18.88
CA GLU A 228 -5.15 2.94 19.57
C GLU A 228 -5.03 2.85 21.10
N LEU A 229 -4.19 1.95 21.61
CA LEU A 229 -3.99 1.76 23.05
C LEU A 229 -3.09 2.82 23.70
N GLN A 230 -2.14 3.38 22.93
CA GLN A 230 -1.24 4.43 23.42
C GLN A 230 -1.56 5.81 22.83
N SER A 231 -2.60 5.90 22.00
CA SER A 231 -3.13 7.17 21.51
C SER A 231 -3.99 7.84 22.60
N PRO A 232 -3.79 9.14 22.90
CA PRO A 232 -4.70 9.89 23.75
C PRO A 232 -5.97 10.36 23.01
N TRP A 233 -6.06 10.12 21.70
CA TRP A 233 -7.14 10.59 20.85
C TRP A 233 -7.90 9.44 20.19
N PRO A 234 -9.16 9.67 19.75
CA PRO A 234 -9.91 8.69 18.99
C PRO A 234 -9.14 8.20 17.75
N PRO A 235 -9.24 6.91 17.40
CA PRO A 235 -8.57 6.36 16.24
C PRO A 235 -9.19 6.87 14.93
N LEU A 236 -8.42 6.81 13.85
CA LEU A 236 -8.74 7.33 12.52
C LEU A 236 -10.09 6.83 12.01
N HIS A 237 -10.39 5.54 12.15
CA HIS A 237 -11.67 4.99 11.69
C HIS A 237 -12.88 5.61 12.40
N VAL A 238 -12.76 5.90 13.70
CA VAL A 238 -13.81 6.56 14.48
C VAL A 238 -13.94 8.03 14.07
N GLU A 239 -12.83 8.73 13.82
CA GLU A 239 -12.86 10.09 13.25
C GLU A 239 -13.55 10.15 11.87
N LEU A 240 -13.49 9.05 11.12
CA LEU A 240 -14.14 8.89 9.82
C LEU A 240 -15.59 8.36 9.91
N GLY A 241 -16.12 8.19 11.13
CA GLY A 241 -17.52 7.86 11.38
C GLY A 241 -17.83 6.36 11.50
N HIS A 242 -16.81 5.50 11.61
CA HIS A 242 -17.01 4.07 11.90
C HIS A 242 -17.19 3.81 13.40
N ASP A 243 -17.87 2.70 13.72
CA ASP A 243 -18.01 2.26 15.11
C ASP A 243 -16.65 1.84 15.70
N PRO A 244 -16.35 2.13 16.98
CA PRO A 244 -15.08 1.73 17.63
C PRO A 244 -14.79 0.22 17.64
N GLN A 245 -15.79 -0.64 17.47
CA GLN A 245 -15.63 -2.09 17.36
C GLN A 245 -15.48 -2.55 15.90
N THR A 246 -15.70 -1.66 14.93
CA THR A 246 -15.53 -1.97 13.51
C THR A 246 -14.06 -1.91 13.12
N SER A 247 -13.58 -2.99 12.52
CA SER A 247 -12.23 -3.02 11.95
C SER A 247 -12.22 -2.44 10.54
N THR A 248 -11.24 -1.60 10.23
CA THR A 248 -11.14 -0.95 8.92
C THR A 248 -9.72 -0.96 8.37
N VAL A 249 -9.62 -0.82 7.05
CA VAL A 249 -8.37 -0.51 6.35
C VAL A 249 -8.53 0.82 5.64
N THR A 250 -7.53 1.70 5.78
CA THR A 250 -7.43 2.95 5.04
C THR A 250 -6.27 2.86 4.05
N LEU A 251 -6.53 3.26 2.79
CA LEU A 251 -5.52 3.42 1.76
C LEU A 251 -5.24 4.89 1.46
N MET A 252 -3.95 5.20 1.39
CA MET A 252 -3.41 6.46 0.89
C MET A 252 -2.30 6.19 -0.11
N ARG A 253 -1.90 7.22 -0.88
CA ARG A 253 -0.81 7.12 -1.85
C ARG A 253 0.38 7.87 -1.30
N ALA A 254 1.28 7.15 -0.65
CA ALA A 254 2.45 7.75 -0.05
C ALA A 254 3.64 7.68 -0.99
N GLU A 255 4.37 8.78 -1.10
CA GLU A 255 5.57 8.85 -1.91
C GLU A 255 6.75 8.19 -1.21
N THR A 256 6.88 8.41 0.09
CA THR A 256 7.90 7.81 0.95
C THR A 256 7.51 7.98 2.43
N ALA A 257 8.22 7.30 3.33
CA ALA A 257 8.19 7.57 4.76
C ALA A 257 9.40 8.44 5.15
N ILE A 258 9.18 9.66 5.63
CA ILE A 258 10.25 10.55 6.09
C ILE A 258 10.27 10.54 7.61
N ASN A 259 11.34 10.00 8.19
CA ASN A 259 11.55 10.08 9.64
C ASN A 259 11.80 11.53 10.07
N VAL A 260 11.13 11.96 11.13
CA VAL A 260 11.27 13.30 11.70
C VAL A 260 11.54 13.19 13.19
N THR A 261 12.79 13.47 13.58
CA THR A 261 13.16 13.62 14.98
C THR A 261 12.77 15.02 15.45
N GLY A 262 11.90 15.13 16.45
CA GLY A 262 11.51 16.43 17.02
C GLY A 262 10.02 16.59 17.29
N GLY A 263 9.60 17.78 17.69
CA GLY A 263 8.20 18.10 17.94
C GLY A 263 7.46 18.53 16.68
N LEU A 264 6.30 19.18 16.86
CA LEU A 264 5.48 19.62 15.73
C LEU A 264 6.19 20.66 14.85
N ALA A 265 7.13 21.44 15.39
CA ALA A 265 7.89 22.41 14.61
C ALA A 265 8.77 21.72 13.56
N GLU A 266 9.48 20.66 13.93
CA GLU A 266 10.28 19.86 13.00
C GLU A 266 9.39 19.11 12.00
N VAL A 267 8.26 18.56 12.44
CA VAL A 267 7.29 17.91 11.54
C VAL A 267 6.76 18.93 10.52
N ALA A 268 6.36 20.12 10.94
CA ALA A 268 5.89 21.17 10.04
C ALA A 268 6.99 21.62 9.06
N SER A 269 8.22 21.80 9.53
CA SER A 269 9.37 22.14 8.69
C SER A 269 9.61 21.09 7.60
N VAL A 270 9.55 19.80 7.95
CA VAL A 270 9.65 18.69 6.99
C VAL A 270 8.45 18.66 6.04
N MET A 271 7.24 18.87 6.53
CA MET A 271 6.04 18.96 5.69
C MET A 271 6.17 20.04 4.62
N GLY A 272 6.69 21.23 4.97
CA GLY A 272 6.91 22.31 4.01
C GLY A 272 8.06 22.03 3.03
N SER A 273 9.19 21.54 3.53
CA SER A 273 10.37 21.28 2.68
C SER A 273 10.22 20.07 1.75
N ALA A 274 9.48 19.06 2.18
CA ALA A 274 9.18 17.84 1.41
C ALA A 274 7.74 17.83 0.86
N ALA A 275 7.10 18.99 0.71
CA ALA A 275 5.78 19.08 0.11
C ALA A 275 5.80 18.60 -1.34
N SER A 276 4.93 17.64 -1.66
CA SER A 276 4.76 17.17 -3.03
C SER A 276 4.10 18.24 -3.89
N GLN A 277 4.72 18.55 -5.03
CA GLN A 277 4.17 19.50 -5.98
C GLN A 277 2.85 19.00 -6.58
N PHE A 278 2.71 17.68 -6.76
CA PHE A 278 1.48 17.06 -7.22
C PHE A 278 0.39 17.11 -6.14
N THR A 279 0.74 17.05 -4.85
CA THR A 279 -0.20 17.36 -3.77
C THR A 279 -0.71 18.80 -3.89
N LEU A 280 0.16 19.79 -4.06
CA LEU A 280 -0.25 21.19 -4.19
C LEU A 280 -1.14 21.42 -5.43
N LEU A 281 -0.75 20.84 -6.57
CA LEU A 281 -1.48 20.97 -7.85
C LEU A 281 -2.85 20.30 -7.80
N HIS A 282 -2.97 19.14 -7.15
CA HIS A 282 -4.17 18.29 -7.22
C HIS A 282 -4.94 18.16 -5.91
N ARG A 283 -4.56 18.92 -4.87
CA ARG A 283 -5.17 18.90 -3.52
C ARG A 283 -4.99 17.54 -2.82
N GLY A 284 -3.80 16.96 -2.94
CA GLY A 284 -3.45 15.68 -2.30
C GLY A 284 -3.64 15.70 -0.79
N LYS A 285 -3.84 14.51 -0.21
CA LYS A 285 -3.98 14.32 1.23
C LYS A 285 -2.73 13.62 1.76
N VAL A 286 -2.14 14.13 2.82
CA VAL A 286 -0.89 13.62 3.39
C VAL A 286 -1.15 12.85 4.69
N ALA A 287 -0.16 12.10 5.17
CA ALA A 287 -0.23 11.47 6.48
C ALA A 287 0.92 11.90 7.39
N VAL A 288 0.62 12.03 8.67
CA VAL A 288 1.58 12.27 9.75
C VAL A 288 1.33 11.23 10.83
N VAL A 289 2.40 10.55 11.23
CA VAL A 289 2.41 9.61 12.33
C VAL A 289 3.17 10.23 13.48
N LEU A 290 2.51 10.43 14.61
CA LEU A 290 3.18 10.86 15.84
C LEU A 290 3.56 9.66 16.69
N ALA A 291 4.75 9.73 17.29
CA ALA A 291 5.11 8.78 18.34
C ALA A 291 4.15 8.90 19.53
N PRO A 292 3.83 7.81 20.25
CA PRO A 292 2.98 7.84 21.43
C PRO A 292 3.39 8.91 22.45
N TYR A 293 4.69 8.98 22.79
CA TYR A 293 5.23 9.98 23.71
C TYR A 293 4.89 11.43 23.30
N VAL A 294 5.00 11.75 22.00
CA VAL A 294 4.71 13.09 21.47
C VAL A 294 3.21 13.38 21.56
N ALA A 295 2.38 12.41 21.18
CA ALA A 295 0.93 12.54 21.25
C ALA A 295 0.45 12.74 22.70
N GLN A 296 0.95 11.94 23.64
CA GLN A 296 0.62 12.04 25.07
C GLN A 296 1.03 13.39 25.66
N LYS A 297 2.24 13.87 25.33
CA LYS A 297 2.70 15.20 25.76
C LYS A 297 1.78 16.32 25.26
N LEU A 298 1.43 16.29 23.97
CA LEU A 298 0.51 17.28 23.38
C LEU A 298 -0.88 17.23 24.03
N SER A 299 -1.41 16.02 24.29
CA SER A 299 -2.70 15.88 24.98
C SER A 299 -2.65 16.40 26.41
N ALA A 300 -1.55 16.21 27.14
CA ALA A 300 -1.36 16.77 28.48
C ALA A 300 -1.30 18.32 28.46
N GLU A 301 -0.85 18.91 27.36
CA GLU A 301 -0.88 20.35 27.09
C GLU A 301 -2.27 20.83 26.59
N GLY A 302 -3.26 19.94 26.52
CA GLY A 302 -4.64 20.24 26.12
C GLY A 302 -4.90 20.21 24.62
N TRP A 303 -3.99 19.67 23.81
CA TRP A 303 -4.16 19.60 22.35
C TRP A 303 -4.92 18.35 21.91
N GLY A 304 -5.93 18.54 21.06
CA GLY A 304 -6.54 17.48 20.26
C GLY A 304 -5.88 17.34 18.89
N LYS A 305 -6.29 16.30 18.14
CA LYS A 305 -5.87 16.12 16.73
C LYS A 305 -6.17 17.36 15.87
N ALA A 306 -7.26 18.08 16.14
CA ALA A 306 -7.62 19.29 15.40
C ALA A 306 -6.61 20.44 15.63
N GLU A 307 -6.16 20.68 16.87
CA GLU A 307 -5.13 21.67 17.20
C GLU A 307 -3.81 21.32 16.52
N VAL A 308 -3.43 20.03 16.55
CA VAL A 308 -2.22 19.54 15.87
C VAL A 308 -2.29 19.77 14.36
N ARG A 309 -3.39 19.38 13.69
CA ARG A 309 -3.58 19.62 12.25
C ARG A 309 -3.52 21.10 11.91
N ARG A 310 -4.18 21.98 12.70
CA ARG A 310 -4.13 23.43 12.49
C ARG A 310 -2.71 23.98 12.63
N TYR A 311 -1.95 23.53 13.63
CA TYR A 311 -0.56 23.94 13.79
C TYR A 311 0.31 23.49 12.61
N LEU A 312 0.24 22.21 12.23
CA LEU A 312 1.02 21.65 11.13
C LEU A 312 0.67 22.31 9.79
N HIS A 313 -0.60 22.61 9.53
CA HIS A 313 -1.04 23.35 8.34
C HIS A 313 -0.56 24.80 8.37
N ALA A 314 -0.63 25.46 9.52
CA ALA A 314 -0.19 26.84 9.68
C ALA A 314 1.33 26.99 9.47
N GLN A 315 2.13 26.08 10.03
CA GLN A 315 3.60 26.15 10.03
C GLN A 315 4.25 25.39 8.87
N GLY A 316 3.61 24.37 8.32
CA GLY A 316 4.10 23.55 7.21
C GLY A 316 3.97 24.26 5.87
N ARG A 317 4.94 25.14 5.58
CA ARG A 317 4.87 26.09 4.47
C ARG A 317 5.98 25.89 3.44
N VAL A 318 5.60 25.98 2.16
CA VAL A 318 6.50 26.11 1.02
C VAL A 318 6.69 27.59 0.72
N PRO A 319 7.90 28.16 0.82
CA PRO A 319 8.13 29.55 0.43
C PRO A 319 7.76 29.79 -1.04
N ALA A 320 7.08 30.89 -1.35
CA ALA A 320 6.67 31.21 -2.72
C ALA A 320 7.85 31.20 -3.72
N PRO A 321 9.04 31.77 -3.40
CA PRO A 321 10.19 31.68 -4.29
C PRO A 321 10.69 30.25 -4.53
N ALA A 322 10.48 29.33 -3.57
CA ALA A 322 10.84 27.92 -3.75
C ALA A 322 9.85 27.23 -4.68
N LEU A 323 8.54 27.49 -4.53
CA LEU A 323 7.50 27.00 -5.43
C LEU A 323 7.72 27.52 -6.86
N GLU A 324 7.94 28.82 -7.04
CA GLU A 324 8.09 29.42 -8.37
C GLU A 324 9.33 28.91 -9.13
N ARG A 325 10.41 28.57 -8.41
CA ARG A 325 11.63 27.98 -8.98
C ARG A 325 11.52 26.49 -9.27
N SER A 326 10.52 25.82 -8.72
CA SER A 326 10.34 24.38 -8.90
C SER A 326 10.16 24.03 -10.38
N TRP A 327 10.56 22.81 -10.76
CA TRP A 327 10.48 22.39 -12.15
C TRP A 327 9.03 22.32 -12.66
N LEU A 328 8.09 21.85 -11.82
CA LEU A 328 6.68 21.71 -12.20
C LEU A 328 6.04 23.08 -12.47
N PHE A 329 6.35 24.08 -11.63
CA PHE A 329 5.83 25.45 -11.77
C PHE A 329 6.52 26.24 -12.88
N SER A 330 7.84 26.07 -13.05
CA SER A 330 8.60 26.90 -13.99
C SER A 330 8.66 26.34 -15.42
N ARG A 331 8.45 25.03 -15.61
CA ARG A 331 8.68 24.37 -16.91
C ARG A 331 7.50 23.57 -17.45
N VAL A 332 6.60 23.10 -16.60
CA VAL A 332 5.51 22.20 -17.01
C VAL A 332 4.16 22.89 -17.03
N TYR A 333 3.82 23.60 -15.96
CA TYR A 333 2.54 24.27 -15.77
C TYR A 333 2.76 25.76 -15.56
N GLY A 334 2.02 26.60 -16.30
CA GLY A 334 2.04 28.04 -16.07
C GLY A 334 1.30 28.43 -14.80
N ARG A 335 1.54 29.65 -14.29
CA ARG A 335 0.86 30.17 -13.07
C ARG A 335 -0.66 30.02 -13.11
N LYS A 336 -1.29 30.13 -14.28
CA LYS A 336 -2.75 30.01 -14.46
C LYS A 336 -3.28 28.57 -14.33
N ASP A 337 -2.42 27.56 -14.40
CA ASP A 337 -2.81 26.15 -14.27
C ASP A 337 -2.86 25.70 -12.80
N TRP A 338 -2.18 26.43 -11.90
CA TRP A 338 -2.17 26.13 -10.47
C TRP A 338 -3.51 26.48 -9.80
N PRO A 339 -3.98 25.73 -8.80
CA PRO A 339 -5.23 26.04 -8.12
C PRO A 339 -5.22 27.43 -7.46
N ASP A 340 -6.40 28.06 -7.38
CA ASP A 340 -6.54 29.40 -6.77
C ASP A 340 -5.94 29.50 -5.37
N TRP A 341 -6.14 28.48 -4.53
CA TRP A 341 -5.61 28.46 -3.17
C TRP A 341 -4.08 28.51 -3.12
N VAL A 342 -3.41 27.89 -4.11
CA VAL A 342 -1.94 27.93 -4.23
C VAL A 342 -1.49 29.32 -4.67
N ARG A 343 -2.13 29.87 -5.71
CA ARG A 343 -1.81 31.20 -6.24
C ARG A 343 -1.98 32.29 -5.19
N GLN A 344 -3.12 32.30 -4.51
CA GLN A 344 -3.45 33.27 -3.48
C GLN A 344 -2.50 33.14 -2.29
N ALA A 345 -2.16 31.93 -1.85
CA ALA A 345 -1.21 31.75 -0.76
C ALA A 345 0.22 32.19 -1.15
N ALA A 346 0.65 31.91 -2.39
CA ALA A 346 1.95 32.35 -2.89
C ALA A 346 2.10 33.88 -2.91
N GLU A 347 1.03 34.63 -3.19
CA GLU A 347 0.99 36.10 -3.10
C GLU A 347 1.20 36.62 -1.67
N HIS A 348 0.87 35.81 -0.66
CA HIS A 348 1.16 36.08 0.75
C HIS A 348 2.52 35.53 1.22
N GLY A 349 3.38 35.11 0.29
CA GLY A 349 4.78 34.74 0.53
C GLY A 349 5.02 33.24 0.78
N SER A 350 4.00 32.44 1.11
CA SER A 350 4.17 30.98 1.27
C SER A 350 2.86 30.19 1.15
N VAL A 351 2.98 28.94 0.70
CA VAL A 351 1.85 28.04 0.42
C VAL A 351 1.82 26.92 1.47
N PRO A 352 0.67 26.57 2.07
CA PRO A 352 0.59 25.41 2.96
C PRO A 352 0.81 24.10 2.19
N ALA A 353 1.40 23.09 2.84
CA ALA A 353 1.70 21.80 2.21
C ALA A 353 0.45 21.04 1.70
N VAL A 354 -0.71 21.33 2.27
CA VAL A 354 -2.04 20.85 1.82
C VAL A 354 -3.06 21.98 1.87
N LYS A 355 -4.19 21.81 1.17
CA LYS A 355 -5.22 22.85 1.05
C LYS A 355 -5.86 23.14 2.40
N ASP A 356 -6.43 22.13 3.05
CA ASP A 356 -7.15 22.25 4.32
C ASP A 356 -6.45 21.45 5.44
N PRO A 357 -6.52 21.84 6.73
CA PRO A 357 -5.93 21.06 7.83
C PRO A 357 -6.42 19.61 7.90
N GLU A 358 -7.68 19.34 7.51
CA GLU A 358 -8.27 17.99 7.49
C GLU A 358 -7.73 17.09 6.36
N ASP A 359 -6.96 17.64 5.42
CA ASP A 359 -6.19 16.86 4.45
C ASP A 359 -4.93 16.22 5.07
N ILE A 360 -4.62 16.54 6.34
CA ILE A 360 -3.57 15.89 7.14
C ILE A 360 -4.18 14.72 7.91
N THR A 361 -3.85 13.51 7.48
CA THR A 361 -4.23 12.26 8.15
C THR A 361 -3.29 12.05 9.32
N LEU A 362 -3.78 12.32 10.52
CA LEU A 362 -2.98 12.27 11.75
C LEU A 362 -3.30 11.01 12.55
N ILE A 363 -2.30 10.14 12.72
CA ILE A 363 -2.42 8.92 13.53
C ILE A 363 -1.28 8.84 14.55
N VAL A 364 -1.46 7.98 15.56
CA VAL A 364 -0.39 7.64 16.52
C VAL A 364 0.11 6.23 16.21
N ALA A 365 1.42 6.05 16.05
CA ALA A 365 2.04 4.73 15.94
C ALA A 365 3.54 4.84 16.26
N GLY A 366 4.19 3.71 16.48
CA GLY A 366 5.58 3.64 16.94
C GLY A 366 5.69 3.23 18.40
N GLY A 367 6.93 3.06 18.86
CA GLY A 367 7.21 2.73 20.26
C GLY A 367 7.07 3.95 21.17
N ASP A 368 6.55 3.74 22.37
CA ASP A 368 6.51 4.76 23.42
C ASP A 368 7.90 4.90 24.06
N ILE A 369 8.72 5.78 23.46
CA ILE A 369 10.03 6.16 23.98
C ILE A 369 10.08 7.69 24.13
N PRO A 370 10.79 8.22 25.13
CA PRO A 370 10.95 9.67 25.34
C PRO A 370 11.90 10.32 24.31
N ILE A 371 11.93 9.78 23.09
CA ILE A 371 12.64 10.31 21.93
C ILE A 371 11.58 10.53 20.84
N PRO A 372 11.34 11.77 20.42
CA PRO A 372 10.24 12.07 19.51
C PRO A 372 10.60 11.65 18.08
N GLN A 373 10.23 10.44 17.69
CA GLN A 373 10.43 9.87 16.35
C GLN A 373 9.08 9.80 15.60
N ASN A 374 8.82 10.79 14.76
CA ASN A 374 7.58 10.89 13.99
C ASN A 374 7.83 10.54 12.51
N VAL A 375 6.76 10.41 11.73
CA VAL A 375 6.85 10.16 10.29
C VAL A 375 5.95 11.11 9.52
N TYR A 376 6.46 11.68 8.44
CA TYR A 376 5.68 12.38 7.43
C TYR A 376 5.64 11.56 6.13
N PHE A 377 4.45 11.44 5.55
CA PHE A 377 4.20 10.82 4.26
C PHE A 377 3.68 11.87 3.27
N PRO A 378 4.54 12.45 2.41
CA PRO A 378 4.06 13.21 1.27
C PRO A 378 3.26 12.30 0.33
N SER A 379 2.34 12.89 -0.42
CA SER A 379 1.38 12.12 -1.22
C SER A 379 1.37 12.48 -2.69
N TRP A 380 1.20 11.45 -3.51
CA TRP A 380 0.84 11.62 -4.91
C TRP A 380 -0.63 12.02 -5.01
N GLY A 381 -0.89 13.24 -5.50
CA GLY A 381 -2.11 13.99 -5.16
C GLY A 381 -3.35 13.81 -6.04
N PHE A 382 -3.32 13.05 -7.14
CA PHE A 382 -4.38 13.13 -8.17
C PHE A 382 -5.27 11.89 -8.31
N PRO A 383 -6.60 11.97 -8.05
CA PRO A 383 -7.35 13.02 -7.32
C PRO A 383 -7.17 12.86 -5.79
N PRO A 384 -7.59 13.80 -4.93
CA PRO A 384 -7.39 13.71 -3.47
C PRO A 384 -7.85 12.35 -2.89
N CYS A 385 -6.98 11.66 -2.14
CA CYS A 385 -7.22 10.26 -1.74
C CYS A 385 -6.91 10.00 -0.26
N ARG A 386 -7.95 9.63 0.48
CA ARG A 386 -7.92 8.94 1.78
C ARG A 386 -9.18 8.09 1.80
N LEU A 387 -9.06 6.82 1.47
CA LEU A 387 -10.20 5.92 1.31
C LEU A 387 -10.17 4.88 2.41
N THR A 388 -11.31 4.67 3.06
CA THR A 388 -11.44 3.76 4.20
C THR A 388 -12.56 2.78 3.92
N ARG A 389 -12.33 1.51 4.24
CA ARG A 389 -13.30 0.44 4.08
C ARG A 389 -13.35 -0.41 5.34
N GLU A 390 -14.56 -0.77 5.73
CA GLU A 390 -14.77 -1.81 6.73
C GLU A 390 -14.26 -3.16 6.23
N ILE A 391 -13.61 -3.91 7.11
CA ILE A 391 -13.12 -5.25 6.82
C ILE A 391 -14.24 -6.25 7.14
N GLN A 392 -14.80 -6.87 6.10
CA GLN A 392 -15.84 -7.88 6.23
C GLN A 392 -15.25 -9.23 6.63
N LEU A 393 -15.49 -9.65 7.87
CA LEU A 393 -15.03 -10.92 8.41
C LEU A 393 -16.02 -12.05 8.07
N PRO A 394 -15.55 -13.29 7.85
CA PRO A 394 -16.43 -14.41 7.57
C PRO A 394 -17.29 -14.76 8.81
N ARG A 395 -18.47 -15.34 8.59
CA ARG A 395 -19.43 -15.68 9.67
C ARG A 395 -18.83 -16.52 10.80
N ASN A 396 -17.84 -17.34 10.50
CA ASN A 396 -17.19 -18.24 11.43
C ASN A 396 -15.86 -17.69 12.00
N TRP A 397 -15.58 -16.40 11.85
CA TRP A 397 -14.37 -15.75 12.36
C TRP A 397 -14.06 -16.09 13.83
N GLU A 398 -15.06 -16.00 14.71
CA GLU A 398 -14.88 -16.26 16.14
C GLU A 398 -14.44 -17.71 16.43
N SER A 399 -14.91 -18.69 15.65
CA SER A 399 -14.52 -20.10 15.82
C SER A 399 -13.05 -20.38 15.48
N TYR A 400 -12.40 -19.48 14.74
CA TYR A 400 -10.98 -19.60 14.40
C TYR A 400 -10.06 -19.00 15.48
N LYS A 401 -10.58 -18.15 16.37
CA LYS A 401 -9.82 -17.60 17.50
C LYS A 401 -9.52 -18.64 18.58
N GLU A 402 -10.31 -19.70 18.66
CA GLU A 402 -10.12 -20.78 19.64
C GLU A 402 -9.21 -21.90 19.15
N ALA A 403 -8.88 -21.90 17.85
CA ALA A 403 -8.10 -22.94 17.18
C ALA A 403 -6.63 -22.56 16.91
N THR A 404 -6.26 -21.31 17.21
CA THR A 404 -4.89 -20.77 17.15
C THR A 404 -4.45 -20.37 18.55
#